data_AF-A0A6A5XER5-F1
#
_entry.id   AF-A0A6A5XER5-F1
#
_cell.length_a   1.000
_cell.length_b   1.000
_cell.length_c   1.000
_cell.angle_alpha   90.00
_cell.angle_beta   90.00
_cell.angle_gamma   90.00
#
_symmetry.space_group_name_H-M   'P 1'
#
loop_
_entity.id
_entity.type
_entity.pdbx_description
1 polymer ?
#
loop_
_entity_poly.entity_id
_entity_poly.type
_entity_poly.pdbx_seq_one_letter_code
_entity_poly.pdbx_strand_id
1 'polypeptide(L)'
;MASTNPGNFANRPTEEVREIAAKGGHASHGGSHQTSEPGRNPDGTFTKGSEVARELGAKGGHIAQEHREENQAIEEAGRNPDGTFKKGSELAHKLGAQGGHAAHEGA
;
A
#
# COMPACT_ATOMS: atom_id res chain seq x y z
N MET A 1 21.44 14.47 20.18
CA MET A 1 20.89 15.70 20.82
C MET A 1 19.83 16.26 19.89
N ALA A 2 18.64 16.55 20.40
CA ALA A 2 17.48 17.08 19.67
C ALA A 2 17.65 18.54 19.16
N SER A 3 18.89 19.02 19.10
CA SER A 3 19.28 20.43 19.13
C SER A 3 19.45 21.09 17.77
N THR A 4 19.36 20.36 16.66
CA THR A 4 19.51 20.92 15.30
C THR A 4 18.19 21.34 14.65
N ASN A 5 17.05 20.98 15.25
CA ASN A 5 15.73 21.44 14.82
C ASN A 5 14.85 21.71 16.05
N PRO A 6 14.68 22.98 16.48
CA PRO A 6 13.90 23.31 17.67
C PRO A 6 12.43 22.89 17.58
N GLY A 7 11.90 22.67 16.37
CA GLY A 7 10.51 22.26 16.15
C GLY A 7 10.24 20.75 16.10
N ASN A 8 11.24 19.89 16.36
CA ASN A 8 11.05 18.44 16.29
C ASN A 8 10.17 17.88 17.43
N PHE A 9 9.65 16.66 17.26
CA PHE A 9 8.84 15.98 18.28
C PHE A 9 9.61 15.68 19.57
N ALA A 10 10.94 15.56 19.52
CA ALA A 10 11.77 15.34 20.70
C ALA A 10 11.85 16.57 21.63
N ASN A 11 11.48 17.75 21.12
CA ASN A 11 11.37 19.00 21.88
C ASN A 11 9.92 19.31 22.31
N ARG A 12 8.95 18.43 22.03
CA ARG A 12 7.54 18.58 22.41
C ARG A 12 7.21 17.76 23.67
N PRO A 13 6.22 18.17 24.47
CA PRO A 13 5.74 17.36 25.59
C PRO A 13 5.17 16.02 25.09
N THR A 14 5.44 14.95 25.84
CA THR A 14 5.05 13.57 25.46
C THR A 14 3.55 13.40 25.23
N GLU A 15 2.72 14.16 25.97
CA GLU A 15 1.27 14.11 25.83
C GLU A 15 0.79 14.70 24.50
N GLU A 16 1.38 15.81 24.06
CA GLU A 16 1.07 16.42 22.76
C GLU A 16 1.48 15.50 21.61
N VAL A 17 2.65 14.87 21.70
CA VAL A 17 3.11 13.88 20.71
C VAL A 17 2.16 12.68 20.65
N ARG A 18 1.68 12.20 21.81
CA ARG A 18 0.70 11.12 21.90
C ARG A 18 -0.63 11.53 21.28
N GLU A 19 -1.10 12.75 21.54
CA GLU A 19 -2.35 13.26 20.96
C GLU A 19 -2.24 13.43 19.43
N ILE A 20 -1.12 13.96 18.93
CA ILE A 20 -0.85 14.08 17.49
C ILE A 20 -0.81 12.71 16.81
N ALA A 21 -0.11 11.73 17.42
CA ALA A 21 -0.07 10.36 16.91
C ALA A 21 -1.46 9.70 16.92
N ALA A 22 -2.24 9.92 17.99
CA ALA A 22 -3.61 9.44 18.10
C ALA A 22 -4.51 10.05 17.03
N LYS A 23 -4.42 11.36 16.76
CA LYS A 23 -5.15 12.04 15.67
C LYS A 23 -4.80 11.46 14.30
N GLY A 24 -3.53 11.14 14.05
CA GLY A 24 -3.09 10.45 12.83
C GLY A 24 -3.75 9.06 12.68
N GLY A 25 -3.72 8.25 13.74
CA GLY A 25 -4.38 6.94 13.74
C GLY A 25 -5.91 7.00 13.57
N HIS A 26 -6.55 7.99 14.18
CA HIS A 26 -8.00 8.23 14.04
C HIS A 26 -8.35 8.73 12.63
N ALA A 27 -7.52 9.55 11.99
CA ALA A 27 -7.76 9.99 10.61
C ALA A 27 -7.66 8.82 9.62
N SER A 28 -6.70 7.90 9.83
CA SER A 28 -6.54 6.70 8.98
C SER A 28 -7.61 5.63 9.20
N HIS A 29 -8.27 5.60 10.37
CA HIS A 29 -9.38 4.69 10.67
C HIS A 29 -10.78 5.34 10.61
N GLY A 30 -10.88 6.67 10.57
CA GLY A 30 -12.14 7.41 10.71
C GLY A 30 -12.91 7.63 9.40
N GLY A 31 -12.37 7.18 8.26
CA GLY A 31 -12.95 7.38 6.94
C GLY A 31 -13.99 6.35 6.50
N SER A 32 -14.22 5.29 7.27
CA SER A 32 -15.33 4.38 7.00
C SER A 32 -16.02 4.09 8.33
N HIS A 33 -17.19 4.70 8.46
CA HIS A 33 -18.14 4.31 9.49
C HIS A 33 -18.20 2.78 9.58
N GLN A 34 -18.37 2.32 10.81
CA GLN A 34 -18.99 1.05 11.16
C GLN A 34 -20.44 0.98 10.61
N THR A 35 -20.67 1.37 9.36
CA THR A 35 -21.85 0.98 8.62
C THR A 35 -21.63 -0.47 8.27
N SER A 36 -22.57 -1.33 8.65
CA SER A 36 -22.66 -2.69 8.16
C SER A 36 -22.90 -2.64 6.65
N GLU A 37 -21.85 -2.33 5.90
CA GLU A 37 -21.83 -2.32 4.45
C GLU A 37 -22.10 -3.76 4.00
N PRO A 38 -23.06 -3.98 3.09
CA PRO A 38 -23.30 -5.31 2.54
C PRO A 38 -22.00 -5.90 1.99
N GLY A 39 -21.56 -7.02 2.55
CA GLY A 39 -20.30 -7.67 2.14
C GLY A 39 -19.06 -7.33 2.95
N ARG A 40 -19.18 -6.60 4.07
CA ARG A 40 -18.08 -6.34 5.03
C ARG A 40 -18.34 -7.01 6.40
N ASN A 41 -17.30 -7.59 6.96
CA ASN A 41 -17.27 -8.08 8.33
C ASN A 41 -17.11 -6.91 9.32
N PRO A 42 -17.48 -7.07 10.60
CA PRO A 42 -17.30 -6.03 11.62
C PRO A 42 -15.82 -5.68 11.89
N ASP A 43 -14.89 -6.57 11.52
CA ASP A 43 -13.44 -6.32 11.56
C ASP A 43 -12.92 -5.53 10.34
N GLY A 44 -13.81 -5.10 9.43
CA GLY A 44 -13.48 -4.34 8.23
C GLY A 44 -13.05 -5.19 7.02
N THR A 45 -12.86 -6.50 7.20
CA THR A 45 -12.53 -7.41 6.11
C THR A 45 -13.76 -7.70 5.22
N PHE A 46 -13.55 -8.24 4.03
CA PHE A 46 -14.67 -8.67 3.19
C PHE A 46 -15.28 -9.97 3.70
N THR A 47 -16.62 -10.08 3.65
CA THR A 47 -17.27 -11.37 3.88
C THR A 47 -16.91 -12.33 2.74
N LYS A 48 -16.62 -13.58 3.09
CA LYS A 48 -16.27 -14.61 2.11
C LYS A 48 -17.43 -14.82 1.14
N GLY A 49 -17.16 -14.66 -0.15
CA GLY A 49 -18.16 -14.82 -1.21
C GLY A 49 -19.06 -13.62 -1.44
N SER A 50 -18.78 -12.45 -0.84
CA SER A 50 -19.50 -11.23 -1.19
C SER A 50 -19.29 -10.83 -2.65
N GLU A 51 -20.36 -10.37 -3.28
CA GLU A 51 -20.31 -9.83 -4.65
C GLU A 51 -19.41 -8.60 -4.72
N VAL A 52 -19.41 -7.77 -3.68
CA VAL A 52 -18.54 -6.59 -3.56
C VAL A 52 -17.06 -6.99 -3.61
N ALA A 53 -16.65 -8.01 -2.84
CA ALA A 53 -15.27 -8.50 -2.90
C ALA A 53 -14.93 -9.09 -4.26
N ARG A 54 -15.87 -9.83 -4.88
CA ARG A 54 -15.67 -10.40 -6.21
C ARG A 54 -15.50 -9.31 -7.27
N GLU A 55 -16.36 -8.30 -7.27
CA GLU A 55 -16.33 -7.21 -8.25
C GLU A 55 -15.07 -6.35 -8.09
N LEU A 56 -14.73 -5.95 -6.86
CA LEU A 56 -13.52 -5.18 -6.60
C LEU A 56 -12.25 -5.99 -6.86
N GLY A 57 -12.25 -7.27 -6.51
CA GLY A 57 -11.15 -8.19 -6.84
C GLY A 57 -10.99 -8.37 -8.35
N ALA A 58 -12.10 -8.50 -9.10
CA ALA A 58 -12.07 -8.56 -10.55
C ALA A 58 -11.54 -7.26 -11.15
N LYS A 59 -12.05 -6.09 -10.74
CA LYS A 59 -11.53 -4.78 -11.18
C LYS A 59 -10.04 -4.63 -10.88
N GLY A 60 -9.59 -4.98 -9.68
CA GLY A 60 -8.16 -4.96 -9.33
C GLY A 60 -7.33 -5.93 -10.17
N GLY A 61 -7.88 -7.11 -10.48
CA GLY A 61 -7.26 -8.10 -11.36
C GLY A 61 -7.16 -7.62 -12.82
N HIS A 62 -8.17 -6.91 -13.32
CA HIS A 62 -8.15 -6.33 -14.66
C HIS A 62 -7.10 -5.22 -14.79
N ILE A 63 -6.99 -4.32 -13.81
CA ILE A 63 -5.92 -3.31 -13.77
C ILE A 63 -4.54 -4.00 -13.77
N ALA A 64 -4.37 -5.06 -12.98
CA ALA A 64 -3.12 -5.83 -12.95
C ALA A 64 -2.84 -6.54 -14.29
N GLN A 65 -3.87 -6.94 -15.03
CA GLN A 65 -3.74 -7.57 -16.34
C GLN A 65 -3.50 -6.56 -17.47
N GLU A 66 -4.13 -5.39 -17.42
CA GLU A 66 -3.90 -4.28 -18.36
C GLU A 66 -2.43 -3.83 -18.34
N HIS A 67 -1.85 -3.67 -17.15
CA HIS A 67 -0.41 -3.38 -17.02
C HIS A 67 0.51 -4.56 -17.42
N ARG A 68 -0.02 -5.80 -17.39
CA ARG A 68 0.73 -6.99 -17.81
C ARG A 68 0.82 -7.08 -19.33
N GLU A 69 -0.24 -6.76 -20.07
CA GLU A 69 -0.26 -6.88 -21.54
C GLU A 69 0.72 -5.89 -22.21
N GLU A 70 0.82 -4.67 -21.70
CA GLU A 70 1.74 -3.64 -22.24
C GLU A 70 3.23 -3.98 -21.99
N ASN A 71 3.54 -4.71 -20.92
CA ASN A 71 4.91 -5.06 -20.52
C ASN A 71 5.23 -6.55 -20.63
N GLN A 72 4.35 -7.37 -21.24
CA GLN A 72 4.40 -8.82 -21.16
C GLN A 72 5.73 -9.40 -21.67
N ALA A 73 6.22 -8.89 -22.80
CA ALA A 73 7.50 -9.31 -23.39
C ALA A 73 8.71 -8.92 -22.52
N ILE A 74 8.65 -7.77 -21.83
CA ILE A 74 9.73 -7.29 -20.95
C ILE A 74 9.70 -8.07 -19.61
N GLU A 75 8.50 -8.37 -19.10
CA GLU A 75 8.31 -9.17 -17.89
C GLU A 75 8.76 -10.62 -18.08
N GLU A 76 8.41 -11.25 -19.20
CA GLU A 76 8.75 -12.64 -19.51
C GLU A 76 10.27 -12.81 -19.74
N ALA A 77 10.92 -11.79 -20.32
CA ALA A 77 12.38 -11.74 -20.41
C ALA A 77 13.04 -11.67 -19.02
N GLY A 78 12.42 -10.99 -18.04
CA GLY A 78 12.97 -10.76 -16.71
C GLY A 78 12.48 -11.66 -15.57
N ARG A 79 11.51 -12.56 -15.80
CA ARG A 79 10.94 -13.48 -14.80
C ARG A 79 11.22 -14.95 -15.09
N ASN A 80 11.38 -15.73 -14.02
CA ASN A 80 11.48 -17.19 -14.04
C ASN A 80 10.09 -17.84 -14.23
N PRO A 81 10.04 -19.14 -14.61
CA PRO A 81 8.77 -19.87 -14.73
C PRO A 81 7.97 -19.96 -13.42
N ASP A 82 8.63 -19.83 -12.27
CA ASP A 82 8.00 -19.79 -10.94
C ASP A 82 7.44 -18.39 -10.58
N GLY A 83 7.56 -17.41 -11.48
CA GLY A 83 7.08 -16.04 -11.30
C GLY A 83 8.07 -15.11 -10.58
N THR A 84 9.20 -15.62 -10.08
CA THR A 84 10.23 -14.80 -9.44
C THR A 84 11.05 -14.00 -10.46
N PHE A 85 11.73 -12.95 -10.04
CA PHE A 85 12.64 -12.22 -10.93
C PHE A 85 13.89 -13.05 -11.23
N LYS A 86 14.32 -13.08 -12.50
CA LYS A 86 15.65 -13.59 -12.89
C LYS A 86 16.72 -12.74 -12.22
N LYS A 87 17.71 -13.40 -11.60
CA LYS A 87 18.82 -12.72 -10.93
C LYS A 87 19.60 -11.84 -11.92
N GLY A 88 19.74 -10.55 -11.61
CA GLY A 88 20.44 -9.58 -12.46
C GLY A 88 19.64 -9.09 -13.68
N SER A 89 18.33 -9.36 -13.75
CA SER A 89 17.50 -8.79 -14.82
C SER A 89 17.38 -7.28 -14.68
N GLU A 90 17.44 -6.56 -15.80
CA GLU A 90 17.16 -5.12 -15.81
C GLU A 90 15.77 -4.79 -15.29
N LEU A 91 14.81 -5.70 -15.52
CA LEU A 91 13.46 -5.63 -15.00
C LEU A 91 13.46 -5.51 -13.46
N ALA A 92 14.17 -6.38 -12.77
CA ALA A 92 14.26 -6.35 -11.31
C ALA A 92 14.90 -5.06 -10.80
N HIS A 93 15.93 -4.56 -11.49
CA HIS A 93 16.60 -3.32 -11.12
C HIS A 93 15.70 -2.09 -11.32
N LYS A 94 15.01 -1.99 -12.46
CA LYS A 94 14.12 -0.86 -12.80
C LYS A 94 12.90 -0.83 -11.86
N LEU A 95 12.22 -1.96 -11.69
CA LEU A 95 11.07 -2.06 -10.79
C LEU A 95 11.46 -1.99 -9.31
N GLY A 96 12.64 -2.49 -8.94
CA GLY A 96 13.17 -2.34 -7.57
C GLY A 96 13.43 -0.88 -7.22
N ALA A 97 13.98 -0.09 -8.15
CA ALA A 97 14.15 1.36 -8.00
C ALA A 97 12.79 2.08 -7.92
N GLN A 98 11.83 1.74 -8.80
CA GLN A 98 10.48 2.31 -8.79
C GLN A 98 9.70 1.98 -7.50
N GLY A 99 9.76 0.74 -7.03
CA GLY A 99 9.15 0.31 -5.78
C GLY A 99 9.76 1.00 -4.55
N GLY A 100 11.07 1.27 -4.59
CA GLY A 100 11.75 2.07 -3.56
C GLY A 100 11.30 3.54 -3.53
N HIS A 101 11.02 4.14 -4.69
CA HIS A 101 10.53 5.52 -4.79
C HIS A 101 9.06 5.67 -4.37
N ALA A 102 8.21 4.67 -4.63
CA ALA A 102 6.81 4.68 -4.20
C ALA A 102 6.64 4.75 -2.67
N ALA A 103 7.65 4.29 -1.91
CA ALA A 103 7.67 4.40 -0.45
C ALA A 103 8.10 5.79 0.07
N HIS A 104 8.57 6.69 -0.82
CA HIS A 104 9.05 8.04 -0.46
C HIS A 104 8.18 9.17 -1.03
N GLU A 105 7.39 8.95 -2.09
CA GLU A 105 6.46 9.96 -2.65
C GLU A 105 5.03 9.89 -2.06
N GLY A 106 4.91 9.46 -0.81
CA GLY A 106 3.64 9.35 -0.09
C GLY A 106 3.66 9.92 1.32
N ALA A 107 4.52 10.92 1.59
CA ALA A 107 4.59 11.63 2.87
C ALA A 107 4.56 13.14 2.68
#